data_AF-A0A0E4H4V8-F1
#
_entry.id   AF-A0A0E4H4V8-F1
#
_cell.length_a   1.000
_cell.length_b   1.000
_cell.length_c   1.000
_cell.angle_alpha   90.00
_cell.angle_beta   90.00
_cell.angle_gamma   90.00
#
_symmetry.space_group_name_H-M   'P 1'
#
loop_
_entity.id
_entity.type
_entity.pdbx_description
1 polymer ?
#
loop_
_entity_poly.entity_id
_entity_poly.type
_entity_poly.pdbx_seq_one_letter_code
_entity_poly.pdbx_strand_id
1 'polypeptide(L)'
;MSVFSDAYLAANADNLPPEAIPMLRQRLDALTENQKAYVLAANLKSPTTALIFSIFLGHFGVDRFYIGHIGLGVAKLFLSWMTLGIWPFIDWFLIMGTTRQVNLETLNNSINAATMFQTY
;
A
#
# COMPACT_ATOMS: atom_id res chain seq x y z
N MET A 1 -13.36 20.42 -8.09
CA MET A 1 -12.08 20.08 -7.45
C MET A 1 -12.30 20.21 -5.95
N SER A 2 -12.35 19.08 -5.23
CA SER A 2 -12.60 19.14 -3.78
C SER A 2 -11.28 19.38 -3.02
N VAL A 3 -11.33 20.29 -2.06
CA VAL A 3 -10.20 20.59 -1.14
C VAL A 3 -9.74 19.32 -0.41
N PHE A 4 -10.67 18.41 -0.11
CA PHE A 4 -10.39 17.14 0.52
C PHE A 4 -9.49 16.24 -0.34
N SER A 5 -9.83 16.06 -1.63
CA SER A 5 -9.05 15.22 -2.52
C SER A 5 -7.61 15.72 -2.67
N ASP A 6 -7.42 17.03 -2.80
CA ASP A 6 -6.10 17.63 -2.95
C ASP A 6 -5.27 17.49 -1.67
N ALA A 7 -5.88 17.74 -0.51
CA ALA A 7 -5.21 17.58 0.79
C ALA A 7 -4.86 16.10 1.07
N TYR A 8 -5.77 15.18 0.79
CA TYR A 8 -5.54 13.74 1.02
C TYR A 8 -4.45 13.19 0.11
N LEU A 9 -4.49 13.55 -1.18
CA LEU A 9 -3.47 13.14 -2.14
C LEU A 9 -2.12 13.78 -1.81
N ALA A 10 -2.08 15.05 -1.41
CA ALA A 10 -0.83 15.69 -0.99
C ALA A 10 -0.20 15.01 0.22
N ALA A 11 -1.01 14.61 1.21
CA ALA A 11 -0.54 13.93 2.41
C ALA A 11 -0.04 12.49 2.14
N ASN A 12 -0.54 11.83 1.09
CA ASN A 12 -0.29 10.41 0.83
C ASN A 12 0.36 10.11 -0.54
N ALA A 13 0.77 11.13 -1.29
CA ALA A 13 1.28 10.99 -2.65
C ALA A 13 2.42 9.97 -2.76
N ASP A 14 3.35 9.97 -1.82
CA ASP A 14 4.52 9.08 -1.82
C ASP A 14 4.15 7.61 -1.59
N ASN A 15 3.05 7.37 -0.90
CA ASN A 15 2.54 6.05 -0.53
C ASN A 15 1.63 5.46 -1.62
N LEU A 16 1.29 6.24 -2.65
CA LEU A 16 0.38 5.84 -3.71
C LEU A 16 1.12 5.71 -5.04
N PRO A 17 0.64 4.85 -5.95
CA PRO A 17 1.21 4.74 -7.28
C PRO A 17 0.83 5.97 -8.12
N PRO A 18 1.80 6.64 -8.73
CA PRO A 18 1.60 7.87 -9.51
C PRO A 18 0.54 7.73 -10.60
N GLU A 19 0.47 6.56 -11.25
CA GLU A 19 -0.46 6.23 -12.33
C GLU A 19 -1.92 6.23 -11.87
N ALA A 20 -2.20 5.97 -10.59
CA ALA A 20 -3.55 5.91 -10.07
C ALA A 20 -4.02 7.25 -9.48
N ILE A 21 -3.14 8.23 -9.32
CA ILE A 21 -3.48 9.55 -8.73
C ILE A 21 -4.65 10.24 -9.45
N PRO A 22 -4.71 10.28 -10.80
CA PRO A 22 -5.84 10.91 -11.50
C PRO A 22 -7.17 10.20 -11.21
N MET A 23 -7.16 8.86 -11.17
CA MET A 23 -8.33 8.04 -10.87
C MET A 23 -8.77 8.20 -9.40
N LEU A 24 -7.82 8.16 -8.46
CA LEU A 24 -8.10 8.35 -7.04
C LEU A 24 -8.69 9.73 -6.79
N ARG A 25 -8.18 10.78 -7.43
CA ARG A 25 -8.76 12.12 -7.34
C ARG A 25 -10.25 12.13 -7.69
N GLN A 26 -10.62 11.53 -8.82
CA GLN A 26 -12.02 11.43 -9.23
C GLN A 26 -12.86 10.64 -8.21
N ARG A 27 -12.33 9.53 -7.69
CA ARG A 27 -13.01 8.71 -6.69
C ARG A 27 -13.20 9.46 -5.37
N LEU A 28 -12.18 10.17 -4.89
CA LEU A 28 -12.20 10.98 -3.67
C LEU A 28 -13.17 12.16 -3.78
N ASP A 29 -13.24 12.79 -4.96
CA ASP A 29 -14.20 13.87 -5.24
C ASP A 29 -15.66 13.36 -5.23
N ALA A 30 -15.88 12.09 -5.54
CA ALA A 30 -17.21 11.46 -5.53
C ALA A 30 -17.65 10.93 -4.14
N LEU A 31 -16.80 10.99 -3.12
CA LEU A 31 -17.13 10.48 -1.78
C LEU A 31 -18.02 11.43 -1.00
N THR A 32 -19.02 10.87 -0.31
CA THR A 32 -19.83 11.57 0.69
C THR A 32 -19.04 11.81 1.98
N GLU A 33 -19.48 12.75 2.83
CA GLU A 33 -18.81 13.07 4.12
C GLU A 33 -18.60 11.84 5.01
N ASN A 34 -19.58 10.95 5.06
CA ASN A 34 -19.48 9.70 5.83
C ASN A 34 -18.39 8.79 5.26
N GLN A 35 -18.26 8.72 3.93
CA GLN A 35 -17.25 7.89 3.26
C GLN A 35 -15.83 8.44 3.41
N LYS A 36 -15.67 9.77 3.51
CA LYS A 36 -14.37 10.40 3.77
C LYS A 36 -13.76 9.94 5.09
N ALA A 37 -14.57 9.71 6.12
CA ALA A 37 -14.09 9.19 7.41
C ALA A 37 -13.45 7.80 7.28
N TYR A 38 -14.03 6.90 6.47
CA TYR A 38 -13.47 5.56 6.23
C TYR A 38 -12.15 5.61 5.46
N VAL A 39 -12.02 6.53 4.51
CA VAL A 39 -10.79 6.73 3.74
C VAL A 39 -9.66 7.34 4.58
N LEU A 40 -10.00 8.24 5.50
CA LEU A 40 -9.04 8.77 6.49
C LEU A 40 -8.61 7.70 7.50
N ALA A 41 -9.49 6.75 7.82
CA ALA A 41 -9.16 5.62 8.68
C ALA A 41 -8.31 4.54 7.97
N ALA A 42 -8.24 4.55 6.64
CA ALA A 42 -7.44 3.60 5.88
C ALA A 42 -5.94 3.80 6.19
N ASN A 43 -5.31 2.74 6.73
CA ASN A 43 -3.91 2.78 7.13
C ASN A 43 -3.00 2.47 5.93
N LEU A 44 -2.48 3.51 5.28
CA LEU A 44 -1.50 3.37 4.21
C LEU A 44 -0.11 3.08 4.78
N LYS A 45 0.57 2.09 4.23
CA LYS A 45 1.94 1.71 4.61
C LYS A 45 2.96 2.55 3.86
N SER A 46 4.09 2.87 4.48
CA SER A 46 5.13 3.65 3.80
C SER A 46 6.02 2.74 2.93
N PRO A 47 6.16 2.99 1.62
CA PRO A 47 7.08 2.27 0.75
C PRO A 47 8.54 2.40 1.20
N THR A 48 8.91 3.55 1.76
CA THR A 48 10.25 3.81 2.31
C THR A 48 10.51 2.92 3.53
N THR A 49 9.55 2.79 4.43
CA THR A 49 9.67 1.86 5.57
C THR A 49 9.77 0.40 5.11
N ALA A 50 8.98 0.02 4.10
CA ALA A 50 9.07 -1.32 3.51
C ALA A 50 10.45 -1.57 2.87
N LEU A 51 11.03 -0.57 2.22
CA LEU A 51 12.39 -0.64 1.67
C LEU A 51 13.44 -0.78 2.77
N ILE A 52 13.35 0.00 3.84
CA ILE A 52 14.25 -0.11 5.00
C ILE A 52 14.20 -1.54 5.56
N PHE A 53 13.01 -2.10 5.74
CA PHE A 53 12.88 -3.50 6.14
C PHE A 53 13.45 -4.48 5.12
N SER A 54 13.34 -4.22 3.82
CA SER A 54 13.95 -5.07 2.80
C SER A 54 15.49 -5.00 2.82
N ILE A 55 16.08 -3.86 3.16
CA ILE A 55 17.54 -3.69 3.25
C ILE A 55 18.10 -4.38 4.49
N PHE A 56 17.53 -4.13 5.67
CA PHE A 56 18.06 -4.65 6.93
C PHE A 56 17.58 -6.09 7.25
N LEU A 57 16.39 -6.44 6.79
CA LEU A 57 15.69 -7.68 7.17
C LEU A 57 15.12 -8.44 5.96
N GLY A 58 15.51 -8.09 4.73
CA GLY A 58 15.03 -8.76 3.52
C GLY A 58 15.45 -10.22 3.40
N HIS A 59 16.56 -10.61 4.04
CA HIS A 59 16.94 -12.03 4.16
C HIS A 59 15.95 -12.84 5.01
N PHE A 60 15.26 -12.17 5.94
CA PHE A 60 14.20 -12.75 6.77
C PHE A 60 12.78 -12.53 6.18
N GLY A 61 12.65 -11.85 5.04
CA GLY A 61 11.37 -11.56 4.40
C GLY A 61 10.46 -10.58 5.15
N VAL A 62 11.00 -9.79 6.11
CA VAL A 62 10.24 -8.86 6.97
C VAL A 62 9.52 -7.77 6.18
N ASP A 63 10.06 -7.38 5.04
CA ASP A 63 9.42 -6.48 4.08
C ASP A 63 8.03 -6.98 3.62
N ARG A 64 7.87 -8.29 3.38
CA ARG A 64 6.60 -8.89 2.96
C ARG A 64 5.63 -9.06 4.13
N PHE A 65 6.14 -9.33 5.32
CA PHE A 65 5.32 -9.34 6.53
C PHE A 65 4.73 -7.93 6.82
N TYR A 66 5.51 -6.87 6.61
CA TYR A 66 5.06 -5.49 6.84
C TYR A 66 3.89 -5.08 5.93
N ILE A 67 3.91 -5.50 4.66
CA ILE A 67 2.82 -5.21 3.70
C ILE A 67 1.66 -6.22 3.79
N GLY A 68 1.67 -7.16 4.75
CA GLY A 68 0.59 -8.13 4.96
C GLY A 68 0.68 -9.41 4.11
N HIS A 69 1.72 -9.57 3.29
CA HIS A 69 1.97 -10.77 2.49
C HIS A 69 2.78 -11.82 3.28
N ILE A 70 2.17 -12.34 4.34
CA ILE A 70 2.78 -13.30 5.28
C ILE A 70 3.25 -14.58 4.55
N GLY A 71 2.43 -15.14 3.65
CA GLY A 71 2.79 -16.36 2.91
C GLY A 71 4.01 -16.21 2.01
N LEU A 72 4.18 -15.05 1.36
CA LEU A 72 5.36 -14.75 0.53
C LEU A 72 6.59 -14.48 1.40
N GLY A 73 6.43 -13.89 2.59
CA GLY A 73 7.51 -13.73 3.57
C GLY A 73 8.06 -15.08 4.04
N VAL A 74 7.18 -16.04 4.34
CA VAL A 74 7.57 -17.41 4.69
C VAL A 74 8.22 -18.13 3.51
N ALA A 75 7.67 -18.02 2.30
CA ALA A 75 8.29 -18.60 1.11
C ALA A 75 9.71 -18.06 0.89
N LYS A 76 9.93 -16.75 1.04
CA LYS A 76 11.27 -16.14 0.98
C LYS A 76 12.21 -16.67 2.06
N LEU A 77 11.75 -16.91 3.29
CA LEU A 77 12.61 -17.47 4.35
C LEU A 77 13.21 -18.82 3.93
N PHE A 78 12.43 -19.68 3.29
CA PHE A 78 12.92 -20.97 2.78
C PHE A 78 13.72 -20.83 1.46
N LEU A 79 13.30 -19.94 0.56
CA LEU A 79 13.92 -19.79 -0.78
C LEU A 79 15.18 -18.91 -0.78
N SER A 80 15.36 -18.04 0.21
CA SER A 80 16.53 -17.15 0.30
C SER A 80 17.83 -17.90 0.56
N TRP A 81 17.75 -19.07 1.20
CA TRP A 81 18.89 -19.98 1.35
C TRP A 81 19.31 -20.61 0.01
N MET A 82 18.35 -20.84 -0.90
CA MET A 82 18.57 -21.47 -2.20
C MET A 82 19.09 -20.48 -3.27
N THR A 83 18.81 -19.19 -3.12
CA THR A 83 19.13 -18.14 -4.12
C THR A 83 20.44 -17.39 -3.85
N LEU A 84 21.24 -17.83 -2.89
CA LEU A 84 22.61 -17.34 -2.64
C LEU A 84 22.72 -15.81 -2.46
N GLY A 85 21.64 -15.17 -1.96
CA GLY A 85 21.62 -13.73 -1.67
C GLY A 85 21.28 -12.79 -2.83
N ILE A 86 20.88 -13.28 -4.01
CA ILE A 86 20.50 -12.44 -5.16
C ILE A 86 19.05 -11.93 -5.03
N TRP A 87 18.16 -12.71 -4.43
CA TRP A 87 16.73 -12.38 -4.31
C TRP A 87 16.44 -11.04 -3.60
N PRO A 88 17.11 -10.69 -2.49
CA PRO A 88 16.92 -9.40 -1.82
C PRO A 88 17.25 -8.19 -2.71
N PHE A 89 18.24 -8.29 -3.60
CA PHE A 89 18.62 -7.20 -4.51
C PHE A 89 17.50 -6.84 -5.50
N ILE A 90 16.85 -7.85 -6.08
CA ILE A 90 15.71 -7.62 -6.98
C ILE A 90 14.55 -7.00 -6.19
N ASP A 91 14.39 -7.46 -4.95
CA ASP A 91 13.28 -7.06 -4.11
C ASP A 91 13.37 -5.60 -3.64
N TRP A 92 14.58 -5.04 -3.50
CA TRP A 92 14.78 -3.61 -3.23
C TRP A 92 14.09 -2.71 -4.25
N PHE A 93 14.07 -3.10 -5.52
CA PHE A 93 13.38 -2.34 -6.57
C PHE A 93 11.88 -2.64 -6.62
N LEU A 94 11.46 -3.85 -6.25
CA LEU A 94 10.08 -4.31 -6.42
C LEU A 94 9.17 -4.01 -5.22
N ILE A 95 9.74 -3.88 -4.01
CA ILE A 95 8.99 -3.70 -2.76
C ILE A 95 8.25 -2.36 -2.72
N MET A 96 8.86 -1.28 -3.23
CA MET A 96 8.24 0.04 -3.23
C MET A 96 6.97 0.06 -4.10
N GLY A 97 7.06 -0.50 -5.31
CA GLY A 97 5.91 -0.65 -6.20
C GLY A 97 4.82 -1.53 -5.60
N THR A 98 5.20 -2.67 -5.01
CA THR A 98 4.23 -3.56 -4.36
C THR A 98 3.52 -2.86 -3.20
N THR A 99 4.25 -2.13 -2.36
CA THR A 99 3.66 -1.41 -1.21
C THR A 99 2.64 -0.39 -1.67
N ARG A 100 2.94 0.36 -2.74
CA ARG A 100 2.01 1.32 -3.35
C ARG A 100 0.75 0.64 -3.88
N GLN A 101 0.88 -0.53 -4.52
CA GLN A 101 -0.26 -1.30 -5.01
C GLN A 101 -1.16 -1.82 -3.86
N VAL A 102 -0.56 -2.33 -2.78
CA VAL A 102 -1.31 -2.78 -1.59
C VAL A 102 -2.07 -1.61 -0.94
N ASN A 103 -1.45 -0.43 -0.90
CA ASN A 103 -2.10 0.80 -0.42
C ASN A 103 -3.31 1.19 -1.27
N LEU A 104 -3.22 1.08 -2.61
CA LEU A 104 -4.39 1.29 -3.47
C LEU A 104 -5.51 0.31 -3.17
N GLU A 105 -5.17 -0.96 -3.02
CA GLU A 105 -6.16 -1.99 -2.75
C GLU A 105 -6.87 -1.73 -1.42
N THR A 106 -6.11 -1.36 -0.40
CA THR A 106 -6.63 -0.95 0.92
C THR A 106 -7.59 0.23 0.79
N LEU A 107 -7.23 1.25 0.00
CA LEU A 107 -8.08 2.39 -0.29
C LEU A 107 -9.38 1.99 -1.00
N ASN A 108 -9.27 1.21 -2.07
CA ASN A 108 -10.43 0.74 -2.81
C ASN A 108 -11.38 -0.06 -1.92
N ASN A 109 -10.82 -0.94 -1.07
CA ASN A 109 -11.59 -1.71 -0.11
C ASN A 109 -12.28 -0.81 0.93
N SER A 110 -11.59 0.22 1.43
CA SER A 110 -12.20 1.18 2.37
C SER A 110 -13.36 1.98 1.74
N ILE A 111 -13.22 2.38 0.47
CA ILE A 111 -14.26 3.08 -0.29
C ILE A 111 -15.47 2.17 -0.54
N ASN A 112 -15.22 0.92 -0.93
CA ASN A 112 -16.27 -0.06 -1.17
C ASN A 112 -17.01 -0.42 0.13
N ALA A 113 -16.28 -0.62 1.23
CA ALA A 113 -16.87 -0.87 2.54
C ALA A 113 -17.77 0.30 2.98
N ALA A 114 -17.31 1.53 2.82
CA ALA A 114 -18.08 2.72 3.15
C ALA A 114 -19.38 2.85 2.32
N THR A 115 -19.40 2.30 1.10
CA THR A 115 -20.60 2.24 0.25
C THR A 115 -21.59 1.18 0.75
N MET A 116 -21.11 0.02 1.21
CA MET A 116 -21.96 -1.06 1.71
C MET A 116 -22.64 -0.73 3.05
N PHE A 117 -21.97 -0.06 3.98
CA PHE A 117 -22.54 0.27 5.29
C PHE A 117 -23.61 1.37 5.27
N GLN A 118 -23.79 2.09 4.15
CA GLN A 118 -24.85 3.10 4.00
C GLN A 118 -26.12 2.53 3.33
N THR A 119 -26.14 1.23 3.00
CA THR A 119 -27.31 0.58 2.36
C THR A 119 -28.25 -0.09 3.37
N TYR A 120 -27.97 -0.01 4.67
CA TYR A 120 -28.78 -0.56 5.76
C TYR A 120 -29.30 0.53 6.70
#